data_AF-A0AB74ECL1-F1
#
_entry.id   AF-A0AB74ECL1-F1
#
_cell.length_a   1.000
_cell.length_b   1.000
_cell.length_c   1.000
_cell.angle_alpha   90.00
_cell.angle_beta   90.00
_cell.angle_gamma   90.00
#
_symmetry.space_group_name_H-M   'P 1'
#
loop_
_entity.id
_entity.type
_entity.pdbx_description
1 polymer ?
#
loop_
_entity_poly.entity_id
_entity_poly.type
_entity_poly.pdbx_seq_one_letter_code
_entity_poly.pdbx_strand_id
1 'polypeptide(L)'
;MPTRLDSRLRGNDEAILLAEGQKSAVTEYYLNNGEWPKNNDKAGVASASKIIGKYVKEVKVENGVVTAQMASSGVNKEIQGKKLSLWGRREDGSVKWFCGQPVKRTKDDNDAVDADTADDTKKIDTKHLPSTCRDESSLPGIARITANDRKTTTRPAWHPPPKSKANMLKALRSQTASLPPK
;
A
#
# COMPACT_ATOMS: atom_id res chain seq x y z
N MET A 1 11.99 -25.44 -19.22
CA MET A 1 11.03 -24.43 -18.72
C MET A 1 11.31 -24.24 -17.23
N PRO A 2 11.47 -23.01 -16.70
CA PRO A 2 11.57 -22.81 -15.26
C PRO A 2 10.39 -23.50 -14.60
N THR A 3 10.60 -24.24 -13.52
CA THR A 3 9.47 -24.92 -12.87
C THR A 3 8.42 -23.88 -12.49
N ARG A 4 7.15 -24.29 -12.51
CA ARG A 4 6.01 -23.42 -12.21
C ARG A 4 6.19 -22.65 -10.89
N LEU A 5 6.94 -23.21 -9.93
CA LEU A 5 7.28 -22.53 -8.67
C LEU A 5 8.42 -21.49 -8.79
N ASP A 6 9.45 -21.75 -9.60
CA ASP A 6 10.60 -20.84 -9.76
C ASP A 6 10.18 -19.48 -10.32
N SER A 7 9.37 -19.49 -11.38
CA SER A 7 8.87 -18.25 -12.00
C SER A 7 7.94 -17.47 -11.07
N ARG A 8 7.30 -18.16 -10.12
CA ARG A 8 6.41 -17.53 -9.13
C ARG A 8 7.21 -16.75 -8.10
N LEU A 9 8.18 -17.41 -7.46
CA LEU A 9 9.01 -16.79 -6.42
C LEU A 9 9.83 -15.65 -7.01
N ARG A 10 10.59 -15.92 -8.09
CA ARG A 10 11.42 -14.90 -8.76
C ARG A 10 10.59 -13.74 -9.31
N GLY A 11 9.38 -14.01 -9.80
CA GLY A 11 8.49 -12.97 -10.30
C GLY A 11 8.04 -12.01 -9.20
N ASN A 12 7.64 -12.55 -8.05
CA ASN A 12 7.22 -11.73 -6.92
C ASN A 12 8.39 -10.93 -6.33
N ASP A 13 9.57 -11.54 -6.21
CA ASP A 13 10.76 -10.86 -5.72
C ASP A 13 11.16 -9.70 -6.66
N GLU A 14 11.17 -9.93 -7.98
CA GLU A 14 11.46 -8.88 -8.96
C GLU A 14 10.42 -7.75 -8.93
N ALA A 15 9.13 -8.08 -8.83
CA ALA A 15 8.06 -7.09 -8.71
C ALA A 15 8.20 -6.21 -7.48
N ILE A 16 8.55 -6.81 -6.34
CA ILE A 16 8.79 -6.08 -5.10
C ILE A 16 10.03 -5.19 -5.28
N LEU A 17 11.15 -5.71 -5.74
CA LEU A 17 12.39 -4.93 -5.93
C LEU A 17 12.19 -3.72 -6.84
N LEU A 18 11.49 -3.88 -7.97
CA LEU A 18 11.20 -2.77 -8.88
C LEU A 18 10.27 -1.73 -8.24
N ALA A 19 9.27 -2.16 -7.46
CA ALA A 19 8.40 -1.25 -6.72
C ALA A 19 9.15 -0.54 -5.58
N GLU A 20 10.05 -1.24 -4.89
CA GLU A 20 10.86 -0.68 -3.80
C GLU A 20 11.81 0.41 -4.28
N GLY A 21 12.34 0.28 -5.50
CA GLY A 21 13.14 1.32 -6.14
C GLY A 21 12.41 2.67 -6.29
N GLN A 22 11.07 2.69 -6.19
CA GLN A 22 10.27 3.91 -6.30
C GLN A 22 10.01 4.56 -4.93
N LYS A 23 10.26 3.86 -3.82
CA LYS A 23 9.93 4.34 -2.46
C LYS A 23 10.62 5.65 -2.13
N SER A 24 11.91 5.79 -2.48
CA SER A 24 12.68 7.00 -2.13
C SER A 24 12.06 8.24 -2.78
N ALA A 25 11.78 8.18 -4.08
CA ALA A 25 11.22 9.28 -4.84
C ALA A 25 9.79 9.63 -4.38
N VAL A 26 8.97 8.63 -4.08
CA VAL A 26 7.61 8.85 -3.55
C VAL A 26 7.65 9.46 -2.15
N THR A 27 8.54 8.98 -1.28
CA THR A 27 8.72 9.54 0.07
C THR A 27 9.29 10.95 0.03
N GLU A 28 10.29 11.22 -0.81
CA GLU A 28 10.87 12.56 -0.96
C GLU A 28 9.82 13.57 -1.43
N TYR A 29 9.02 13.23 -2.45
CA TYR A 29 7.91 14.08 -2.88
C TYR A 29 6.94 14.37 -1.73
N TYR A 30 6.54 13.33 -0.98
CA TYR A 30 5.63 13.50 0.16
C TYR A 30 6.21 14.42 1.24
N LEU A 31 7.50 14.27 1.56
CA LEU A 31 8.16 15.11 2.58
C LEU A 31 8.29 16.58 2.13
N ASN A 32 8.47 16.83 0.84
CA ASN A 32 8.61 18.18 0.29
C ASN A 32 7.27 18.88 0.07
N ASN A 33 6.23 18.13 -0.29
CA ASN A 33 4.95 18.70 -0.73
C ASN A 33 3.82 18.53 0.29
N GLY A 34 3.97 17.61 1.26
CA GLY A 34 2.94 17.28 2.24
C GLY A 34 1.79 16.42 1.70
N GLU A 35 1.83 16.06 0.42
CA GLU A 35 0.85 15.21 -0.28
C GLU A 35 1.58 14.13 -1.09
N TRP A 36 0.92 13.00 -1.30
CA TRP A 36 1.45 11.89 -2.08
C TRP A 36 1.49 12.26 -3.59
N PRO A 37 2.50 11.80 -4.34
CA PRO A 37 2.56 12.09 -5.78
C PRO A 37 1.40 11.43 -6.52
N LYS A 38 0.66 12.22 -7.29
CA LYS A 38 -0.50 11.73 -8.07
C LYS A 38 -0.14 10.65 -9.07
N ASN A 39 1.07 10.70 -9.65
CA ASN A 39 1.52 9.77 -10.69
C ASN A 39 3.05 9.68 -10.73
N ASN A 40 3.58 8.80 -11.61
CA ASN A 40 5.03 8.60 -11.82
C ASN A 40 5.77 9.91 -12.13
N ASP A 41 5.22 10.75 -13.01
CA ASP A 41 5.88 11.99 -13.42
C ASP A 41 5.99 12.98 -12.25
N LYS A 42 4.95 13.07 -11.40
CA LYS A 42 4.99 13.88 -10.18
C LYS A 42 5.97 13.32 -9.16
N ALA A 43 6.07 11.99 -9.03
CA ALA A 43 7.08 11.36 -8.20
C ALA A 43 8.52 11.54 -8.76
N GLY A 44 8.69 12.03 -9.98
CA GLY A 44 10.02 12.18 -10.61
C GLY A 44 10.63 10.86 -11.06
N VAL A 45 9.80 9.83 -11.31
CA VAL A 45 10.24 8.50 -11.78
C VAL A 45 9.80 8.27 -13.22
N ALA A 46 10.39 7.25 -13.87
CA ALA A 46 10.01 6.90 -15.24
C ALA A 46 8.51 6.57 -15.35
N SER A 47 7.92 6.87 -16.52
CA SER A 47 6.54 6.49 -16.83
C SER A 47 6.30 5.00 -16.58
N ALA A 48 5.12 4.62 -16.09
CA ALA A 48 4.84 3.27 -15.60
C ALA A 48 5.23 2.13 -16.57
N SER A 49 4.93 2.31 -17.85
CA SER A 49 5.22 1.35 -18.92
C SER A 49 6.71 1.22 -19.29
N LYS A 50 7.58 2.06 -18.71
CA LYS A 50 9.05 1.97 -18.87
C LYS A 50 9.72 1.30 -17.67
N ILE A 51 9.02 1.14 -16.55
CA ILE A 51 9.52 0.41 -15.39
C ILE A 51 9.12 -1.06 -15.58
N ILE A 52 9.91 -1.77 -16.36
CA ILE A 52 9.66 -3.14 -16.78
C ILE A 52 10.74 -4.09 -16.26
N GLY A 53 10.37 -5.36 -16.09
CA GLY A 53 11.27 -6.43 -15.69
C GLY A 53 11.02 -7.70 -16.50
N LYS A 54 11.77 -8.76 -16.21
CA LYS A 54 11.59 -10.07 -16.84
C LYS A 54 10.19 -10.64 -16.55
N TYR A 55 9.70 -10.45 -15.33
CA TYR A 55 8.41 -10.94 -14.86
C TYR A 55 7.40 -9.82 -14.57
N VAL A 56 7.77 -8.56 -14.83
CA VAL A 56 7.01 -7.36 -14.46
C VAL A 56 6.70 -6.55 -15.70
N LYS A 57 5.41 -6.26 -15.92
CA LYS A 57 4.93 -5.51 -17.07
C LYS A 57 5.08 -3.99 -16.88
N GLU A 58 4.78 -3.49 -15.69
CA GLU A 58 4.82 -2.07 -15.37
C GLU A 58 4.82 -1.85 -13.86
N VAL A 59 5.32 -0.68 -13.43
CA VAL A 59 5.19 -0.18 -12.06
C VAL A 59 4.54 1.20 -12.09
N LYS A 60 3.33 1.30 -11.59
CA LYS A 60 2.53 2.52 -11.57
C LYS A 60 2.56 3.15 -10.19
N VAL A 61 2.79 4.45 -10.13
CA VAL A 61 2.52 5.28 -8.95
C VAL A 61 1.16 5.94 -9.14
N GLU A 62 0.29 5.83 -8.15
CA GLU A 62 -1.02 6.49 -8.16
C GLU A 62 -1.33 6.97 -6.74
N ASN A 63 -1.40 8.30 -6.58
CA ASN A 63 -1.51 8.95 -5.27
C ASN A 63 -0.51 8.35 -4.25
N GLY A 64 0.76 8.13 -4.64
CA GLY A 64 1.80 7.53 -3.80
C GLY A 64 1.62 6.05 -3.42
N VAL A 65 0.62 5.35 -3.95
CA VAL A 65 0.60 3.88 -3.96
C VAL A 65 1.41 3.42 -5.15
N VAL A 66 2.37 2.53 -4.91
CA VAL A 66 3.22 1.93 -5.95
C VAL A 66 2.70 0.53 -6.25
N THR A 67 2.14 0.33 -7.45
CA THR A 67 1.55 -0.94 -7.88
C THR A 67 2.39 -1.56 -8.98
N ALA A 68 2.92 -2.75 -8.73
CA ALA A 68 3.61 -3.55 -9.75
C ALA A 68 2.61 -4.52 -10.40
N GLN A 69 2.59 -4.58 -11.73
CA GLN A 69 1.82 -5.57 -12.48
C GLN A 69 2.74 -6.65 -13.04
N MET A 70 2.39 -7.92 -12.80
CA MET A 70 3.09 -9.08 -13.36
C MET A 70 2.89 -9.17 -14.87
N ALA A 71 3.90 -9.67 -15.57
CA ALA A 71 3.86 -9.93 -17.00
C ALA A 71 2.74 -10.90 -17.38
N SER A 72 2.30 -10.82 -18.64
CA SER A 72 1.32 -11.74 -19.22
C SER A 72 1.96 -13.00 -19.81
N SER A 73 3.28 -13.13 -19.78
CA SER A 73 4.02 -14.28 -20.30
C SER A 73 5.28 -14.53 -19.48
N GLY A 74 5.80 -15.77 -19.50
CA GLY A 74 7.02 -16.11 -18.76
C GLY A 74 6.86 -16.21 -17.24
N VAL A 75 5.64 -16.00 -16.71
CA VAL A 75 5.28 -16.13 -15.29
C VAL A 75 4.32 -17.30 -15.07
N ASN A 76 4.20 -17.75 -13.83
CA ASN A 76 3.21 -18.76 -13.45
C ASN A 76 1.78 -18.25 -13.70
N LYS A 77 0.91 -19.11 -14.24
CA LYS A 77 -0.51 -18.84 -14.51
C LYS A 77 -1.27 -18.27 -13.31
N GLU A 78 -0.88 -18.64 -12.09
CA GLU A 78 -1.50 -18.18 -10.85
C GLU A 78 -1.20 -16.71 -10.51
N ILE A 79 -0.17 -16.11 -11.11
CA ILE A 79 0.25 -14.72 -10.87
C ILE A 79 0.26 -13.85 -12.15
N GLN A 80 -0.08 -14.44 -13.30
CA GLN A 80 -0.08 -13.79 -14.59
C GLN A 80 -1.05 -12.59 -14.62
N GLY A 81 -0.56 -11.42 -15.02
CA GLY A 81 -1.34 -10.18 -15.08
C GLY A 81 -1.83 -9.64 -13.73
N LYS A 82 -1.46 -10.31 -12.63
CA LYS A 82 -1.83 -9.92 -11.27
C LYS A 82 -0.95 -8.79 -10.75
N LYS A 83 -1.35 -8.22 -9.62
CA LYS A 83 -0.75 -7.01 -9.04
C LYS A 83 -0.44 -7.21 -7.57
N LEU A 84 0.57 -6.49 -7.11
CA LEU A 84 0.85 -6.21 -5.70
C LEU A 84 1.03 -4.71 -5.52
N SER A 85 0.88 -4.21 -4.30
CA SER A 85 1.04 -2.78 -4.02
C SER A 85 1.87 -2.53 -2.79
N LEU A 86 2.65 -1.45 -2.86
CA LEU A 86 3.39 -0.88 -1.77
C LEU A 86 2.79 0.49 -1.48
N TRP A 87 2.56 0.80 -0.22
CA TRP A 87 2.03 2.11 0.18
C TRP A 87 2.73 2.62 1.42
N GLY A 88 3.02 3.91 1.43
CA GLY A 88 3.55 4.60 2.59
C GLY A 88 2.43 5.15 3.48
N ARG A 89 2.72 5.31 4.76
CA ARG A 89 1.91 6.03 5.74
C ARG A 89 2.84 6.91 6.58
N ARG A 90 2.45 8.14 6.88
CA ARG A 90 3.23 8.97 7.80
C ARG A 90 3.13 8.46 9.24
N GLU A 91 4.28 8.25 9.88
CA GLU A 91 4.41 7.93 11.31
C GLU A 91 5.59 8.75 11.89
N ASP A 92 5.29 9.63 12.86
CA ASP A 92 6.27 10.35 13.70
C ASP A 92 7.47 10.95 12.94
N GLY A 93 7.20 11.73 11.90
CA GLY A 93 8.26 12.41 11.12
C GLY A 93 8.94 11.55 10.06
N SER A 94 8.51 10.29 9.90
CA SER A 94 8.98 9.37 8.86
C SER A 94 7.82 8.79 8.06
N VAL A 95 8.13 8.10 6.96
CA VAL A 95 7.17 7.31 6.20
C VAL A 95 7.43 5.83 6.44
N LYS A 96 6.42 5.13 6.95
CA LYS A 96 6.42 3.68 7.06
C LYS A 96 5.79 3.06 5.83
N TRP A 97 6.47 2.09 5.24
CA TRP A 97 6.01 1.39 4.05
C TRP A 97 5.41 0.02 4.40
N PHE A 98 4.36 -0.32 3.67
CA PHE A 98 3.66 -1.58 3.70
C PHE A 98 3.69 -2.22 2.32
N CYS A 99 3.54 -3.54 2.25
CA CYS A 99 3.54 -4.30 1.01
C CYS A 99 2.49 -5.40 1.09
N GLY A 100 1.64 -5.52 0.07
CA GLY A 100 0.58 -6.52 0.09
C GLY A 100 -0.23 -6.59 -1.19
N GLN A 101 -1.46 -7.04 -1.03
CA GLN A 101 -2.44 -7.05 -2.12
C GLN A 101 -2.69 -5.63 -2.65
N PRO A 102 -3.24 -5.51 -3.88
CA PRO A 102 -3.58 -4.23 -4.47
C PRO A 102 -4.45 -3.35 -3.55
N VAL A 103 -4.01 -2.11 -3.38
CA VAL A 103 -4.70 -1.07 -2.62
C VAL A 103 -4.85 0.18 -3.46
N LYS A 104 -5.77 1.05 -3.05
CA LYS A 104 -5.96 2.38 -3.63
C LYS A 104 -5.98 3.42 -2.53
N ARG A 105 -5.43 4.58 -2.85
CA ARG A 105 -5.54 5.79 -2.04
C ARG A 105 -6.55 6.73 -2.70
N THR A 106 -7.60 7.07 -1.96
CA THR A 106 -8.71 7.90 -2.47
C THR A 106 -8.32 9.34 -2.72
N LYS A 107 -7.40 9.89 -1.91
CA LYS A 107 -6.84 11.24 -2.06
C LYS A 107 -5.36 11.26 -1.71
N ASP A 108 -4.59 12.04 -2.44
CA ASP A 108 -3.16 12.28 -2.24
C ASP A 108 -2.81 12.97 -0.92
N ASP A 109 -3.73 13.67 -0.28
CA ASP A 109 -3.55 14.25 1.05
C ASP A 109 -3.79 13.26 2.21
N ASN A 110 -4.22 12.02 1.90
CA ASN A 110 -4.60 11.03 2.91
C ASN A 110 -3.55 9.93 3.08
N ASP A 111 -3.30 9.54 4.31
CA ASP A 111 -2.44 8.40 4.64
C ASP A 111 -3.14 7.04 4.49
N ALA A 112 -4.47 7.01 4.65
CA ALA A 112 -5.25 5.79 4.56
C ALA A 112 -5.34 5.25 3.13
N VAL A 113 -5.32 3.92 3.03
CA VAL A 113 -5.54 3.19 1.78
C VAL A 113 -6.61 2.14 2.01
N ASP A 114 -7.36 1.84 0.96
CA ASP A 114 -8.38 0.80 0.96
C ASP A 114 -7.97 -0.32 0.01
N ALA A 115 -8.49 -1.53 0.22
CA ALA A 115 -8.29 -2.61 -0.75
C ALA A 115 -8.84 -2.19 -2.12
N ASP A 116 -8.09 -2.47 -3.19
CA ASP A 116 -8.56 -2.19 -4.54
C ASP A 116 -9.58 -3.26 -4.97
N THR A 117 -10.86 -2.96 -4.84
CA THR A 117 -11.96 -3.88 -5.19
C THR A 117 -12.28 -3.91 -6.68
N ALA A 118 -11.80 -2.93 -7.46
CA ALA A 118 -11.99 -2.91 -8.91
C ALA A 118 -11.10 -3.94 -9.63
N ASP A 119 -10.09 -4.47 -8.94
CA ASP A 119 -9.10 -5.42 -9.46
C ASP A 119 -9.08 -6.73 -8.63
N ASP A 120 -10.20 -7.14 -8.01
CA ASP A 120 -10.29 -8.36 -7.18
C ASP A 120 -9.77 -9.62 -7.90
N THR A 121 -9.99 -9.73 -9.21
CA THR A 121 -9.50 -10.85 -10.04
C THR A 121 -8.00 -10.77 -10.36
N LYS A 122 -7.38 -9.61 -10.15
CA LYS A 122 -5.95 -9.36 -10.40
C LYS A 122 -5.14 -9.32 -9.10
N LYS A 123 -5.70 -9.72 -7.96
CA LYS A 123 -4.96 -9.83 -6.70
C LYS A 123 -4.12 -11.09 -6.66
N ILE A 124 -2.83 -10.95 -6.33
CA ILE A 124 -1.99 -12.10 -6.01
C ILE A 124 -2.55 -12.73 -4.72
N ASP A 125 -2.80 -14.03 -4.78
CA ASP A 125 -3.23 -14.82 -3.61
C ASP A 125 -2.11 -14.80 -2.56
N THR A 126 -2.48 -14.64 -1.28
CA THR A 126 -1.49 -14.43 -0.20
C THR A 126 -0.53 -15.59 -0.05
N LYS A 127 -0.89 -16.82 -0.48
CA LYS A 127 0.02 -17.97 -0.51
C LYS A 127 1.19 -17.80 -1.47
N HIS A 128 1.04 -16.90 -2.44
CA HIS A 128 2.08 -16.60 -3.42
C HIS A 128 2.94 -15.41 -2.99
N LEU A 129 2.41 -14.50 -2.17
CA LEU A 129 3.17 -13.37 -1.67
C LEU A 129 4.25 -13.83 -0.66
N PRO A 130 5.45 -13.23 -0.66
CA PRO A 130 6.41 -13.40 0.42
C PRO A 130 5.84 -12.98 1.77
N SER A 131 6.32 -13.55 2.88
CA SER A 131 5.84 -13.21 4.23
C SER A 131 6.00 -11.73 4.61
N THR A 132 6.97 -11.05 3.99
CA THR A 132 7.25 -9.62 4.15
C THR A 132 6.32 -8.71 3.34
N CYS A 133 5.52 -9.27 2.42
CA CYS A 133 4.61 -8.52 1.56
C CYS A 133 3.17 -9.04 1.69
N ARG A 134 2.68 -9.14 2.94
CA ARG A 134 1.30 -9.57 3.25
C ARG A 134 0.66 -8.62 4.26
N ASP A 135 0.91 -7.32 4.16
CA ASP A 135 0.32 -6.34 5.05
C ASP A 135 -1.16 -6.10 4.70
N GLU A 136 -1.99 -5.88 5.72
CA GLU A 136 -3.41 -5.62 5.57
C GLU A 136 -3.72 -4.12 5.47
N SER A 137 -4.51 -3.71 4.48
CA SER A 137 -4.86 -2.29 4.25
C SER A 137 -5.83 -1.72 5.30
N SER A 138 -6.65 -2.56 5.94
CA SER A 138 -7.78 -2.12 6.77
C SER A 138 -7.43 -1.73 8.21
N LEU A 139 -6.18 -1.94 8.65
CA LEU A 139 -5.79 -1.74 10.05
C LEU A 139 -4.61 -0.77 10.19
N PRO A 140 -4.69 0.19 11.14
CA PRO A 140 -3.57 1.06 11.47
C PRO A 140 -2.53 0.27 12.28
N GLY A 141 -1.75 -0.59 11.63
CA GLY A 141 -0.72 -1.39 12.30
C GLY A 141 -0.12 -2.47 11.41
N ILE A 142 0.92 -3.13 11.90
CA ILE A 142 1.62 -4.27 11.27
C ILE A 142 0.73 -5.52 11.33
N ALA A 143 -0.55 -5.41 10.97
CA ALA A 143 -1.42 -6.55 10.81
C ALA A 143 -1.00 -7.26 9.52
N ARG A 144 -0.47 -8.47 9.66
CA ARG A 144 -0.08 -9.30 8.52
C ARG A 144 -1.16 -10.34 8.25
N ILE A 145 -1.29 -10.68 6.99
CA ILE A 145 -2.13 -11.77 6.50
C ILE A 145 -1.22 -12.99 6.34
N THR A 146 -1.68 -14.14 6.83
CA THR A 146 -0.96 -15.41 6.65
C THR A 146 -1.08 -15.90 5.21
N ALA A 147 -0.37 -16.96 4.85
CA ALA A 147 -0.45 -17.57 3.51
C ALA A 147 -1.85 -18.11 3.15
N ASN A 148 -2.73 -18.27 4.14
CA ASN A 148 -4.08 -18.82 3.99
C ASN A 148 -5.15 -17.76 4.25
N ASP A 149 -4.85 -16.49 3.96
CA ASP A 149 -5.75 -15.34 4.16
C ASP A 149 -6.25 -15.10 5.60
N ARG A 150 -5.70 -15.81 6.60
CA ARG A 150 -6.02 -15.57 8.01
C ARG A 150 -5.30 -14.31 8.47
N LYS A 151 -6.06 -13.35 9.02
CA LYS A 151 -5.53 -12.13 9.64
C LYS A 151 -4.84 -12.48 10.95
N THR A 152 -3.55 -12.14 11.07
CA THR A 152 -2.82 -12.20 12.34
C THR A 152 -2.80 -10.81 12.95
N THR A 153 -3.81 -10.51 13.77
CA THR A 153 -3.75 -9.35 14.65
C THR A 153 -2.75 -9.66 15.77
N THR A 154 -1.53 -9.15 15.68
CA THR A 154 -0.72 -8.92 16.89
C THR A 154 -1.43 -7.85 17.71
N ARG A 155 -2.38 -8.27 18.55
CA ARG A 155 -2.93 -7.41 19.60
C ARG A 155 -1.75 -7.08 20.52
N PRO A 156 -1.33 -5.82 20.72
CA PRO A 156 -0.84 -5.49 22.04
C PRO A 156 -2.07 -5.58 22.96
N ALA A 157 -1.94 -6.35 24.02
CA ALA A 157 -2.86 -6.24 25.13
C ALA A 157 -2.92 -4.75 25.53
N TRP A 158 -4.13 -4.17 25.59
CA TRP A 158 -4.41 -2.90 26.26
C TRP A 158 -3.68 -1.64 25.79
N HIS A 159 -3.97 -1.09 24.61
CA HIS A 159 -3.88 0.37 24.42
C HIS A 159 -5.01 0.84 23.49
N PRO A 160 -5.95 1.70 23.94
CA PRO A 160 -6.89 2.34 23.02
C PRO A 160 -6.14 3.24 22.04
N PRO A 161 -6.65 3.43 20.80
CA PRO A 161 -5.99 4.26 19.81
C PRO A 161 -5.81 5.68 20.36
N PRO A 162 -4.67 6.36 20.13
CA PRO A 162 -4.56 7.77 20.42
C PRO A 162 -5.52 8.50 19.50
N LYS A 163 -6.67 8.91 20.03
CA LYS A 163 -7.52 9.91 19.38
C LYS A 163 -6.64 11.13 19.17
N SER A 164 -6.34 11.46 17.92
CA SER A 164 -5.65 12.70 17.55
C SER A 164 -6.27 13.86 18.32
N LYS A 165 -5.48 14.54 19.16
CA LYS A 165 -5.91 15.67 19.99
C LYS A 165 -6.52 16.80 19.14
N ALA A 166 -6.23 16.84 17.84
CA ALA A 166 -6.77 17.83 16.90
C ALA A 166 -8.28 17.69 16.68
N ASN A 167 -8.84 16.47 16.70
CA ASN A 167 -10.28 16.26 16.50
C ASN A 167 -11.11 16.46 17.78
N MET A 168 -10.51 16.38 18.97
CA MET A 168 -11.23 16.68 20.22
C MET A 168 -11.50 18.18 20.41
N LEU A 169 -10.57 19.06 20.01
CA LEU A 169 -10.78 20.51 20.15
C LEU A 169 -11.92 21.02 19.26
N LYS A 170 -12.15 20.38 18.10
CA LYS A 170 -13.24 20.76 17.18
C LYS A 170 -14.61 20.31 17.71
N ALA A 171 -14.69 19.18 18.41
CA ALA A 171 -15.92 18.70 19.04
C ALA A 171 -16.27 19.46 20.33
N LEU A 172 -15.27 19.84 21.13
CA LEU A 172 -15.47 20.62 22.37
C LEU A 172 -15.91 22.06 22.10
N ARG A 173 -15.48 22.68 21.00
CA ARG A 173 -15.92 24.04 20.61
C ARG A 173 -17.36 24.12 20.10
N SER A 174 -18.02 22.99 19.83
CA SER A 174 -19.41 22.98 19.32
C SER A 174 -20.47 22.80 20.42
N GLN A 175 -20.09 22.62 21.69
CA GLN A 175 -21.02 22.36 22.79
C GLN A 175 -21.24 23.54 23.74
N THR A 176 -20.73 24.73 23.45
CA THR A 176 -20.95 25.91 24.30
C THR A 176 -21.99 26.84 23.67
N ALA A 177 -23.27 26.63 23.98
CA ALA A 177 -24.27 27.69 24.18
C ALA A 177 -25.69 27.09 24.36
N SER A 178 -26.14 26.95 25.61
CA SER A 178 -27.55 27.01 25.98
C SER A 178 -27.65 27.19 27.50
N LEU A 179 -27.70 28.44 27.95
CA LEU A 179 -28.05 28.79 29.33
C LEU A 179 -29.55 28.56 29.57
N PRO A 180 -29.98 28.04 30.73
CA PRO A 180 -31.40 27.93 31.06
C PRO A 180 -31.99 29.30 31.48
N PRO A 181 -33.28 29.58 31.20
CA PRO A 181 -33.93 30.83 31.58
C PRO A 181 -34.27 30.88 33.08
N LYS A 182 -34.37 32.11 33.60
CA LYS A 182 -34.68 32.47 35.00
C LYS A 182 -36.10 32.09 35.43
#